data_AF-A0A937MWB3-F1
#
_entry.id   AF-A0A937MWB3-F1
#
_cell.length_a   1.000
_cell.length_b   1.000
_cell.length_c   1.000
_cell.angle_alpha   90.00
_cell.angle_beta   90.00
_cell.angle_gamma   90.00
#
_symmetry.space_group_name_H-M   'P 1'
#
loop_
_entity.id
_entity.type
_entity.pdbx_description
1 polymer ?
#
loop_
_entity_poly.entity_id
_entity_poly.type
_entity_poly.pdbx_seq_one_letter_code
_entity_poly.pdbx_strand_id
1 'polypeptide(L)'
;MGIVVNILEYGKDGARSLGDHEILQLPTPGDRVVITAPMGSLNIMEVLCVEYSAIEIPKSRVTENIKPTASVYVKFVERFDG
;
A
#
# COMPACT_ATOMS: atom_id res chain seq x y z
N MET A 1 13.05 12.90 -5.09
CA MET A 1 11.81 12.42 -5.74
C MET A 1 11.44 11.13 -5.05
N GLY A 2 10.25 11.05 -4.44
CA GLY A 2 9.77 9.80 -3.87
C GLY A 2 9.28 8.85 -4.96
N ILE A 3 9.16 7.59 -4.58
CA ILE A 3 8.60 6.51 -5.36
C ILE A 3 7.12 6.47 -5.04
N VAL A 4 6.25 6.63 -6.04
CA VAL A 4 4.82 6.43 -5.85
C VAL A 4 4.52 4.94 -5.97
N VAL A 5 3.88 4.38 -4.94
CA VAL A 5 3.47 2.98 -4.88
C VAL A 5 1.98 2.87 -4.62
N ASN A 6 1.34 1.86 -5.20
CA ASN A 6 -0.01 1.48 -4.82
C ASN A 6 0.07 0.41 -3.72
N ILE A 7 -0.56 0.64 -2.57
CA ILE A 7 -0.59 -0.34 -1.50
C ILE A 7 -1.86 -1.18 -1.62
N LEU A 8 -1.69 -2.50 -1.58
CA LEU A 8 -2.73 -3.50 -1.74
C LEU A 8 -2.81 -4.38 -0.50
N GLU A 9 -3.94 -4.38 0.20
CA GLU A 9 -4.22 -5.35 1.25
C GLU A 9 -4.61 -6.69 0.62
N TYR A 10 -3.83 -7.73 0.88
CA TYR A 10 -4.11 -9.08 0.45
C TYR A 10 -5.17 -9.70 1.38
N GLY A 11 -6.37 -9.91 0.85
CA GLY A 11 -7.49 -10.54 1.54
C GLY A 11 -7.88 -11.88 0.94
N LYS A 12 -8.81 -12.59 1.59
CA LYS A 12 -9.37 -13.86 1.08
C LYS A 12 -10.01 -13.73 -0.31
N ASP A 13 -10.60 -12.57 -0.59
CA ASP A 13 -11.33 -12.29 -1.83
C ASP A 13 -10.47 -11.57 -2.89
N GLY A 14 -9.15 -11.52 -2.68
CA GLY A 14 -8.18 -10.86 -3.55
C GLY A 14 -7.54 -9.62 -2.91
N ALA A 15 -6.76 -8.91 -3.73
CA ALA A 15 -6.06 -7.70 -3.33
C ALA A 15 -7.00 -6.48 -3.36
N ARG A 16 -7.08 -5.74 -2.25
CA ARG A 16 -7.86 -4.50 -2.13
C ARG A 16 -6.93 -3.30 -2.05
N SER A 17 -7.14 -2.31 -2.90
CA SER A 17 -6.38 -1.05 -2.85
C SER A 17 -6.63 -0.30 -1.54
N LEU A 18 -5.53 0.02 -0.84
CA LEU A 18 -5.51 0.94 0.30
C LEU A 18 -5.19 2.38 -0.15
N GLY A 19 -4.67 2.56 -1.36
CA GLY A 19 -4.37 3.87 -1.93
C GLY A 19 -2.97 3.96 -2.52
N ASP A 20 -2.67 5.13 -3.11
CA ASP A 20 -1.33 5.44 -3.58
C ASP A 20 -0.58 6.25 -2.53
N HIS A 21 0.69 5.90 -2.31
CA HIS A 21 1.55 6.51 -1.32
C HIS A 21 2.89 6.86 -1.94
N GLU A 22 3.42 8.04 -1.62
CA GLU A 22 4.80 8.39 -1.95
C GLU A 22 5.72 7.96 -0.81
N ILE A 23 6.73 7.14 -1.14
CA ILE A 23 7.72 6.62 -0.19
C ILE A 23 9.14 6.88 -0.67
N LEU A 24 10.09 6.98 0.25
CA LEU A 24 11.50 7.23 -0.09
C LEU A 24 12.23 5.96 -0.55
N GLN A 25 11.77 4.80 -0.10
CA GLN A 25 12.38 3.51 -0.37
C GLN A 25 11.31 2.43 -0.36
N LEU A 26 11.38 1.48 -1.30
CA LEU A 26 10.50 0.32 -1.34
C LEU A 26 10.78 -0.60 -0.14
N PRO A 27 9.74 -1.08 0.56
CA PRO A 27 9.91 -2.02 1.65
C PRO A 27 10.28 -3.41 1.12
N THR A 28 10.83 -4.23 2.00
CA THR A 28 11.18 -5.63 1.73
C THR A 28 10.06 -6.55 2.20
N PRO A 29 9.80 -7.69 1.53
CA PRO A 29 8.94 -8.73 2.08
C PRO A 29 9.36 -9.11 3.51
N GLY A 30 8.40 -9.14 4.44
CA GLY A 30 8.59 -9.33 5.87
C GLY A 30 8.67 -8.03 6.68
N ASP A 31 8.88 -6.87 6.04
CA ASP A 31 8.86 -5.58 6.74
C ASP A 31 7.49 -5.29 7.32
N ARG A 32 7.47 -4.65 8.50
CA ARG A 32 6.24 -4.11 9.11
C ARG A 32 6.13 -2.63 8.78
N VAL A 33 5.01 -2.25 8.20
CA VAL A 33 4.68 -0.86 7.85
C VAL A 33 3.44 -0.41 8.59
N VAL A 34 3.39 0.88 8.92
CA VAL A 34 2.21 1.49 9.56
C VAL A 34 1.38 2.18 8.50
N ILE A 35 0.11 1.83 8.41
CA ILE A 35 -0.83 2.38 7.42
C ILE A 35 -2.03 2.99 8.13
N THR A 36 -2.37 4.22 7.75
CA THR A 36 -3.58 4.90 8.23
C THR A 36 -4.80 4.37 7.49
N ALA A 37 -5.73 3.76 8.23
CA ALA A 37 -7.01 3.31 7.71
C ALA A 37 -7.98 4.50 7.51
N PRO A 38 -9.05 4.36 6.69
CA PRO A 38 -10.02 5.43 6.41
C PRO A 38 -10.69 6.10 7.62
N MET A 39 -10.63 5.49 8.81
CA MET A 39 -11.18 6.04 10.06
C MET A 39 -10.11 6.64 10.99
N GLY A 40 -8.89 6.86 10.50
CA GLY A 40 -7.78 7.43 11.27
C GLY A 40 -7.07 6.43 12.21
N SER A 41 -7.52 5.18 12.27
CA SER A 41 -6.80 4.11 12.97
C SER A 41 -5.49 3.80 12.25
N LEU A 42 -4.43 3.60 13.03
CA LEU A 42 -3.15 3.12 12.53
C LEU A 42 -3.13 1.60 12.59
N ASN A 43 -2.84 0.96 11.46
CA ASN A 43 -2.70 -0.49 11.38
C ASN A 43 -1.24 -0.85 11.12
N ILE A 44 -0.75 -1.85 11.83
CA ILE A 44 0.51 -2.52 11.50
C ILE A 44 0.20 -3.58 10.45
N MET A 45 0.88 -3.47 9.32
CA MET A 45 0.73 -4.33 8.16
C MET A 45 2.08 -4.97 7.84
N GLU A 46 2.09 -6.24 7.44
CA GLU A 46 3.30 -6.94 7.01
C GLU A 46 3.35 -6.98 5.50
N VAL A 47 4.50 -6.60 4.92
CA VAL A 47 4.73 -6.64 3.48
C VAL A 47 4.92 -8.07 3.03
N LEU A 48 4.10 -8.51 2.07
CA LEU A 48 4.15 -9.85 1.49
C LEU A 48 5.02 -9.89 0.24
N CYS A 49 4.83 -8.92 -0.66
CA CYS A 49 5.60 -8.80 -1.88
C CYS A 49 5.56 -7.36 -2.42
N VAL A 50 6.53 -7.06 -3.28
CA VAL A 50 6.61 -5.81 -4.03
C VAL A 50 6.74 -6.14 -5.50
N GLU A 51 5.83 -5.61 -6.31
CA GLU A 51 5.82 -5.77 -7.76
C GLU A 51 6.15 -4.44 -8.43
N TYR A 52 7.19 -4.41 -9.26
CA TYR A 52 7.64 -3.21 -9.98
C TYR A 52 6.80 -2.88 -11.22
N SER A 53 5.78 -3.70 -11.49
CA SER A 53 4.75 -3.44 -12.49
C SER A 53 3.48 -3.09 -11.75
N ALA A 54 3.31 -1.82 -11.36
CA ALA A 54 2.14 -1.42 -10.59
C ALA A 54 0.85 -1.78 -11.34
N ILE A 55 -0.08 -2.44 -10.65
CA ILE A 55 -1.41 -2.67 -11.18
C ILE A 55 -2.10 -1.31 -11.31
N GLU A 56 -2.46 -0.92 -12.53
CA GLU A 56 -3.29 0.26 -12.75
C GLU A 56 -4.72 -0.06 -12.31
N ILE A 57 -5.06 0.35 -11.09
CA ILE A 57 -6.43 0.27 -10.60
C ILE A 57 -7.17 1.49 -11.13
N PRO A 58 -8.28 1.34 -11.87
CA PRO A 58 -9.03 2.46 -12.39
C PRO A 58 -9.54 3.33 -11.24
N LYS A 59 -8.86 4.45 -10.98
CA LYS A 59 -9.24 5.39 -9.93
C LYS A 59 -10.49 6.15 -10.33
N SER A 60 -11.51 6.12 -9.48
CA SER A 60 -12.60 7.11 -9.48
C SER A 60 -12.05 8.43 -8.91
N ARG A 61 -11.49 9.26 -9.81
CA ARG A 61 -11.03 10.65 -9.59
C ARG A 61 -9.88 10.86 -8.58
N VAL A 62 -9.00 11.79 -8.96
CA VAL A 62 -7.98 12.47 -8.14
C VAL A 62 -6.69 11.67 -7.88
N THR A 63 -5.75 11.77 -8.82
CA THR A 63 -4.47 12.52 -8.67
C THR A 63 -3.84 12.56 -10.05
N GLU A 64 -3.74 13.75 -10.61
CA GLU A 64 -3.21 14.00 -11.94
C GLU A 64 -1.73 13.55 -12.06
N ASN A 65 -1.42 12.89 -13.18
CA ASN A 65 -0.11 12.66 -13.79
C ASN A 65 0.94 11.70 -13.18
N ILE A 66 0.85 11.24 -11.92
CA ILE A 66 1.88 10.32 -11.40
C ILE A 66 1.29 8.91 -11.26
N LYS A 67 1.66 8.03 -12.20
CA LYS A 67 1.34 6.60 -12.13
C LYS A 67 2.22 5.95 -11.06
N PRO A 68 1.65 5.07 -10.20
CA PRO A 68 2.47 4.27 -9.30
C PRO A 68 3.45 3.44 -10.13
N THR A 69 4.66 3.32 -9.60
CA THR A 69 5.77 2.57 -10.22
C THR A 69 5.94 1.19 -9.61
N ALA A 70 5.29 0.93 -8.47
CA ALA A 70 5.22 -0.39 -7.87
C ALA A 70 3.89 -0.62 -7.15
N SER A 71 3.54 -1.89 -6.96
CA SER A 71 2.47 -2.36 -6.09
C SER A 71 3.09 -3.05 -4.87
N VAL A 72 2.70 -2.64 -3.66
CA VAL A 72 3.15 -3.23 -2.40
C VAL A 72 1.98 -4.00 -1.80
N TYR A 73 2.11 -5.32 -1.72
CA TYR A 73 1.10 -6.18 -1.13
C TYR A 73 1.38 -6.35 0.35
N VAL A 74 0.35 -6.15 1.15
CA VAL A 74 0.43 -6.21 2.60
C VAL A 74 -0.67 -7.07 3.18
N LYS A 75 -0.47 -7.61 4.38
CA LYS A 75 -1.56 -8.20 5.19
C LYS A 75 -1.67 -7.48 6.52
N PHE A 76 -2.89 -7.40 7.04
CA PHE A 76 -3.13 -6.92 8.38
C PHE A 76 -2.46 -7.83 9.42
N VAL A 77 -1.75 -7.22 10.37
CA VAL A 77 -1.15 -7.90 11.52
C VAL A 77 -1.93 -7.54 12.78
N GLU A 78 -1.95 -6.25 13.12
CA GLU A 78 -2.55 -5.76 14.35
C GLU A 78 -2.88 -4.26 14.24
N ARG A 79 -3.70 -3.76 15.16
CA ARG A 79 -3.91 -2.32 15.32
C ARG A 79 -2.76 -1.75 16.13
N PHE A 80 -2.31 -0.56 15.77
CA PHE A 80 -1.36 0.19 16.57
C PHE A 80 -2.11 0.80 17.76
N ASP A 81 -2.00 0.15 18.91
CA ASP A 81 -2.37 0.70 20.20
C ASP A 81 -1.12 1.43 20.75
N GLY A 82 -1.12 2.75 20.67
CA GLY A 82 0.05 3.60 20.96
C GLY A 82 0.69 3.42 22.34
#